data_AF-A0A0P1F1L7-F1
#
_entry.id   AF-A0A0P1F1L7-F1
#
_cell.length_a   1.000
_cell.length_b   1.000
_cell.length_c   1.000
_cell.angle_alpha   90.00
_cell.angle_beta   90.00
_cell.angle_gamma   90.00
#
_symmetry.space_group_name_H-M   'P 1'
#
loop_
_entity.id
_entity.type
_entity.pdbx_description
1 polymer ?
#
loop_
_entity_poly.entity_id
_entity_poly.type
_entity_poly.pdbx_seq_one_letter_code
_entity_poly.pdbx_strand_id
1 'polypeptide(L)'
;MTDADASPDLAFQVDLFKGFTQTANAALLGPRPLGVLFFGGNDLFAAAKQPDALQLARTAARAVRGQVETLAALGLRDLVLVNSIDVSVTPRVQIEGDSDPNTARNATAAFNEIMAQQFVANPALYNDVRLFDFAALSGGLLADPGAAGITNVTDACLSTLACIAGGQADRFLFWDSVHPNGVAHSLIADAFRQGANQSSLLVSPVPLPAGAWSLLAALAALGAVGAARNGRMV
;
A
#
# COMPACT_ATOMS: atom_id res chain seq x y z
N MET A 1 21.60 3.91 -8.16
CA MET A 1 22.41 3.89 -6.93
C MET A 1 22.37 2.44 -6.47
N THR A 2 23.53 1.78 -6.40
CA THR A 2 23.63 0.47 -5.77
C THR A 2 23.47 0.70 -4.28
N ASP A 3 22.45 0.09 -3.68
CA ASP A 3 22.22 0.11 -2.24
C ASP A 3 23.45 -0.50 -1.54
N ALA A 4 23.87 0.14 -0.45
CA ALA A 4 25.03 -0.26 0.34
C ALA A 4 24.64 -1.23 1.47
N ASP A 5 23.36 -1.62 1.57
CA ASP A 5 22.91 -2.66 2.49
C ASP A 5 23.04 -4.07 1.86
N ALA A 6 23.19 -5.09 2.71
CA ALA A 6 23.29 -6.48 2.28
C ALA A 6 21.92 -7.12 1.99
N SER A 7 20.83 -6.34 2.07
CA SER A 7 19.48 -6.84 1.87
C SER A 7 19.19 -6.90 0.36
N PRO A 8 18.61 -8.00 -0.14
CA PRO A 8 18.22 -8.06 -1.54
C PRO A 8 17.12 -7.04 -1.83
N ASP A 9 17.39 -6.07 -2.70
CA ASP A 9 16.40 -5.06 -3.12
C ASP A 9 15.22 -5.70 -3.89
N LEU A 10 14.14 -4.93 -4.05
CA LEU A 10 12.95 -5.40 -4.75
C LEU A 10 13.24 -5.81 -6.20
N ALA A 11 14.09 -5.07 -6.92
CA ALA A 11 14.38 -5.37 -8.32
C ALA A 11 15.09 -6.72 -8.46
N PHE A 12 16.05 -6.98 -7.58
CA PHE A 12 16.75 -8.26 -7.49
C PHE A 12 15.79 -9.40 -7.16
N GLN A 13 14.87 -9.21 -6.21
CA GLN A 13 13.86 -10.23 -5.88
C GLN A 13 12.90 -10.51 -7.06
N VAL A 14 12.52 -9.48 -7.82
CA VAL A 14 11.72 -9.62 -9.04
C VAL A 14 12.51 -10.35 -10.14
N ASP A 15 13.81 -10.10 -10.28
CA ASP A 15 14.66 -10.82 -11.23
C ASP A 15 14.82 -12.30 -10.86
N LEU A 16 14.96 -12.62 -9.57
CA LEU A 16 14.92 -14.01 -9.09
C LEU A 16 13.58 -14.67 -9.42
N PHE A 17 12.47 -13.96 -9.19
CA PHE A 17 11.14 -14.44 -9.53
C PHE A 17 10.98 -14.67 -11.04
N LYS A 18 11.46 -13.76 -11.87
CA LYS A 18 11.52 -13.93 -13.34
C LYS A 18 12.28 -15.18 -13.72
N GLY A 19 13.46 -15.40 -13.14
CA GLY A 19 14.21 -16.64 -13.33
C GLY A 19 13.39 -17.88 -12.95
N PHE A 20 12.72 -17.84 -11.81
CA PHE A 20 11.85 -18.93 -11.34
C PHE A 20 10.71 -19.24 -12.33
N THR A 21 10.04 -18.22 -12.89
CA THR A 21 8.93 -18.39 -13.86
C THR A 21 9.35 -19.06 -15.17
N GLN A 22 10.65 -19.12 -15.47
CA GLN A 22 11.20 -19.76 -16.67
C GLN A 22 11.57 -21.24 -16.43
N THR A 23 11.40 -21.74 -15.21
CA THR A 23 11.69 -23.14 -14.85
C THR A 23 10.45 -24.01 -14.90
N ALA A 24 10.63 -25.33 -14.89
CA ALA A 24 9.52 -26.28 -14.74
C ALA A 24 8.74 -26.10 -13.43
N ASN A 25 9.34 -25.47 -12.41
CA ASN A 25 8.73 -25.22 -11.11
C ASN A 25 7.69 -24.10 -11.15
N ALA A 26 7.58 -23.32 -12.23
CA ALA A 26 6.58 -22.26 -12.37
C ALA A 26 5.14 -22.77 -12.16
N ALA A 27 4.87 -24.06 -12.42
CA ALA A 27 3.59 -24.70 -12.15
C ALA A 27 3.18 -24.67 -10.66
N LEU A 28 4.12 -24.53 -9.73
CA LEU A 28 3.84 -24.44 -8.29
C LEU A 28 3.13 -23.16 -7.88
N LEU A 29 3.13 -22.12 -8.71
CA LEU A 29 2.39 -20.88 -8.46
C LEU A 29 0.86 -21.07 -8.48
N GLY A 30 0.41 -22.17 -9.09
CA GLY A 30 -1.01 -22.40 -9.33
C GLY A 30 -1.61 -21.42 -10.34
N PRO A 31 -2.95 -21.45 -10.52
CA PRO A 31 -3.60 -20.74 -11.62
C PRO A 31 -3.79 -19.23 -11.39
N ARG A 32 -3.76 -18.77 -10.13
CA ARG A 32 -3.95 -17.36 -9.74
C ARG A 32 -3.11 -17.02 -8.49
N PRO A 33 -1.79 -16.91 -8.63
CA PRO A 33 -0.93 -16.48 -7.51
C PRO A 33 -1.23 -15.02 -7.14
N LEU A 34 -1.20 -14.72 -5.85
CA LEU A 34 -1.25 -13.36 -5.33
C LEU A 34 0.18 -12.86 -5.09
N GLY A 35 0.56 -11.74 -5.72
CA GLY A 35 1.81 -11.05 -5.38
C GLY A 35 1.55 -9.96 -4.34
N VAL A 36 2.30 -9.98 -3.24
CA VAL A 36 2.25 -8.93 -2.21
C VAL A 36 3.58 -8.20 -2.16
N LEU A 37 3.56 -6.91 -2.45
CA LEU A 37 4.74 -6.06 -2.43
C LEU A 37 4.69 -5.16 -1.20
N PHE A 38 5.52 -5.49 -0.20
CA PHE A 38 5.69 -4.69 1.01
C PHE A 38 7.15 -4.22 1.11
N PHE A 39 7.43 -3.09 0.44
CA PHE A 39 8.77 -2.53 0.25
C PHE A 39 8.75 -1.01 0.44
N GLY A 40 9.92 -0.43 0.70
CA GLY A 40 10.12 1.03 0.82
C GLY A 40 10.54 1.52 2.21
N GLY A 41 10.44 0.69 3.26
CA GLY A 41 10.83 1.09 4.61
C GLY A 41 12.31 1.50 4.72
N ASN A 42 13.21 0.70 4.13
CA ASN A 42 14.65 1.02 4.08
C ASN A 42 14.92 2.32 3.32
N ASP A 43 14.28 2.53 2.17
CA ASP A 43 14.36 3.76 1.40
C ASP A 43 13.91 4.97 2.21
N LEU A 44 12.85 4.84 3.02
CA LEU A 44 12.35 5.92 3.87
C LEU A 44 13.33 6.28 4.99
N PHE A 45 13.92 5.29 5.67
CA PHE A 45 14.97 5.55 6.66
C PHE A 45 16.21 6.18 6.04
N ALA A 46 16.61 5.75 4.84
CA ALA A 46 17.74 6.33 4.12
C ALA A 46 17.43 7.75 3.65
N ALA A 47 16.26 7.98 3.05
CA ALA A 47 15.81 9.26 2.54
C ALA A 47 15.68 10.31 3.65
N ALA A 48 15.19 9.93 4.83
CA ALA A 48 14.99 10.86 5.96
C ALA A 48 16.30 11.51 6.46
N LYS A 49 17.46 10.96 6.08
CA LYS A 49 18.79 11.49 6.42
C LYS A 49 19.33 12.47 5.37
N GLN A 50 18.61 12.64 4.27
CA GLN A 50 19.07 13.41 3.11
C GLN A 50 18.30 14.73 2.97
N PRO A 51 18.95 15.79 2.44
CA PRO A 51 18.28 17.08 2.22
C PRO A 51 17.13 17.01 1.19
N ASP A 52 17.11 16.01 0.32
CA ASP A 52 16.10 15.79 -0.72
C ASP A 52 15.13 14.64 -0.38
N ALA A 53 14.92 14.36 0.91
CA ALA A 53 14.09 13.26 1.45
C ALA A 53 12.76 13.04 0.72
N LEU A 54 12.00 14.12 0.44
CA LEU A 54 10.71 14.03 -0.26
C LEU A 54 10.85 13.47 -1.67
N GLN A 55 11.88 13.88 -2.41
CA GLN A 55 12.09 13.43 -3.79
C GLN A 55 12.56 11.97 -3.81
N LEU A 56 13.42 11.59 -2.87
CA LEU A 56 13.88 10.20 -2.73
C LEU A 56 12.72 9.27 -2.37
N ALA A 57 11.89 9.64 -1.39
CA ALA A 57 10.70 8.86 -1.00
C ALA A 57 9.72 8.66 -2.17
N ARG A 58 9.44 9.72 -2.94
CA ARG A 58 8.60 9.60 -4.15
C ARG A 58 9.23 8.70 -5.20
N THR A 59 10.56 8.70 -5.31
CA THR A 59 11.29 7.85 -6.25
C THR A 59 11.24 6.39 -5.85
N ALA A 60 11.40 6.09 -4.56
CA ALA A 60 11.22 4.74 -4.02
C ALA A 60 9.80 4.19 -4.28
N ALA A 61 8.75 4.99 -4.00
CA ALA A 61 7.38 4.58 -4.30
C ALA A 61 7.14 4.29 -5.79
N ARG A 62 7.70 5.12 -6.68
CA ARG A 62 7.65 4.87 -8.14
C ARG A 62 8.41 3.60 -8.52
N ALA A 63 9.54 3.30 -7.87
CA ALA A 63 10.27 2.07 -8.12
C ALA A 63 9.44 0.83 -7.76
N VAL A 64 8.76 0.83 -6.61
CA VAL A 64 7.82 -0.24 -6.22
C VAL A 64 6.71 -0.41 -7.26
N ARG A 65 6.09 0.69 -7.69
CA ARG A 65 5.05 0.66 -8.74
C ARG A 65 5.58 0.19 -10.10
N GLY A 66 6.81 0.52 -10.46
CA GLY A 66 7.44 0.04 -11.70
C GLY A 66 7.67 -1.47 -11.70
N GLN A 67 7.89 -2.07 -10.53
CA GLN A 67 8.07 -3.51 -10.40
C GLN A 67 6.74 -4.28 -10.52
N VAL A 68 5.62 -3.65 -10.21
CA VAL A 68 4.27 -4.19 -10.48
C VAL A 68 4.04 -4.43 -11.97
N GLU A 69 4.45 -3.49 -12.84
CA GLU A 69 4.38 -3.67 -14.31
C GLU A 69 5.25 -4.84 -14.78
N THR A 70 6.45 -4.98 -14.20
CA THR A 70 7.37 -6.08 -14.51
C THR A 70 6.76 -7.44 -14.12
N LEU A 71 6.19 -7.54 -12.92
CA LEU A 71 5.50 -8.75 -12.47
C LEU A 71 4.26 -9.05 -13.31
N ALA A 72 3.50 -8.03 -13.71
CA ALA A 72 2.34 -8.21 -14.58
C ALA A 72 2.72 -8.73 -15.97
N ALA A 73 3.84 -8.27 -16.53
CA ALA A 73 4.39 -8.81 -17.78
C ALA A 73 4.83 -10.28 -17.65
N LEU A 74 5.14 -10.76 -16.44
CA LEU A 74 5.41 -12.17 -16.15
C LEU A 74 4.15 -13.01 -15.91
N GLY A 75 2.96 -12.39 -15.96
CA GLY A 75 1.67 -13.06 -15.80
C GLY A 75 1.07 -12.98 -14.40
N LEU A 76 1.67 -12.25 -13.46
CA LEU A 76 1.06 -11.98 -12.15
C LEU A 76 0.02 -10.88 -12.26
N ARG A 77 -1.27 -11.26 -12.12
CA ARG A 77 -2.40 -10.35 -12.38
C ARG A 77 -3.15 -9.91 -11.14
N ASP A 78 -2.94 -10.60 -10.02
CA ASP A 78 -3.52 -10.29 -8.72
C ASP A 78 -2.40 -9.78 -7.81
N LEU A 79 -2.40 -8.47 -7.54
CA LEU A 79 -1.30 -7.78 -6.86
C LEU A 79 -1.81 -6.90 -5.72
N VAL A 80 -1.11 -6.91 -4.59
CA VAL A 80 -1.36 -6.03 -3.46
C VAL A 80 -0.09 -5.26 -3.15
N LEU A 81 -0.16 -3.93 -3.20
CA LEU A 81 0.88 -3.03 -2.74
C LEU A 81 0.58 -2.66 -1.30
N VAL A 82 1.58 -2.72 -0.43
CA VAL A 82 1.47 -2.31 0.96
C VAL A 82 2.19 -0.97 1.12
N ASN A 83 1.48 0.07 1.56
CA ASN A 83 2.12 1.35 1.87
C ASN A 83 2.88 1.28 3.22
N SER A 84 3.61 2.33 3.60
CA SER A 84 4.42 2.30 4.81
C SER A 84 3.67 2.86 6.02
N ILE A 85 3.92 2.30 7.20
CA ILE A 85 3.71 3.02 8.47
C ILE A 85 4.53 4.31 8.44
N ASP A 86 4.05 5.37 9.11
CA ASP A 86 4.82 6.57 9.41
C ASP A 86 6.12 6.19 10.14
N VAL A 87 7.25 6.13 9.42
CA VAL A 87 8.51 5.68 10.03
C VAL A 87 9.02 6.64 11.10
N SER A 88 8.50 7.87 11.16
CA SER A 88 8.85 8.83 12.20
C SER A 88 8.44 8.37 13.59
N VAL A 89 7.46 7.47 13.73
CA VAL A 89 6.98 6.99 15.04
C VAL A 89 7.82 5.84 15.61
N THR A 90 8.75 5.31 14.82
CA THR A 90 9.56 4.16 15.23
C THR A 90 10.58 4.55 16.30
N PRO A 91 10.96 3.63 17.21
CA PRO A 91 12.02 3.88 18.18
C PRO A 91 13.34 4.31 17.52
N ARG A 92 13.65 3.83 16.31
CA ARG A 92 14.82 4.26 15.53
C ARG A 92 14.85 5.77 15.29
N VAL A 93 13.71 6.37 14.99
CA VAL A 93 13.62 7.83 14.78
C VAL A 93 13.46 8.57 16.11
N GLN A 94 12.56 8.10 16.98
CA GLN A 94 12.19 8.82 18.20
C GLN A 94 13.24 8.73 19.32
N ILE A 95 13.90 7.58 19.46
CA ILE A 95 14.80 7.27 20.58
C ILE A 95 16.25 7.28 20.14
N GLU A 96 16.57 6.64 19.00
CA GLU A 96 17.96 6.56 18.52
C GLU A 96 18.40 7.84 17.78
N GLY A 97 17.46 8.68 17.35
CA GLY A 97 17.76 9.94 16.66
C GLY A 97 18.35 9.75 15.27
N ASP A 98 17.97 8.68 14.57
CA ASP A 98 18.53 8.30 13.25
C ASP A 98 18.26 9.36 12.16
N SER A 99 17.22 10.18 12.31
CA SER A 99 16.86 11.29 11.42
C SER A 99 15.92 12.28 12.11
N ASP A 100 15.70 13.46 11.51
CA ASP A 100 14.69 14.41 11.99
C ASP A 100 13.26 13.83 11.84
N PRO A 101 12.44 13.78 12.91
CA PRO A 101 11.11 13.19 12.86
C PRO A 101 10.15 13.85 11.85
N ASN A 102 10.25 15.17 11.64
CA ASN A 102 9.39 15.86 10.67
C ASN A 102 9.77 15.49 9.24
N THR A 103 11.07 15.38 8.96
CA THR A 103 11.60 14.93 7.68
C THR A 103 11.16 13.50 7.38
N ALA A 104 11.29 12.59 8.33
CA ALA A 104 10.84 11.20 8.21
C ALA A 104 9.32 11.09 7.97
N ARG A 105 8.52 11.88 8.70
CA ARG A 105 7.06 11.93 8.55
C ARG A 105 6.65 12.42 7.16
N ASN A 106 7.25 13.51 6.70
CA ASN A 106 6.94 14.10 5.39
C ASN A 106 7.39 13.19 4.24
N ALA A 107 8.56 12.55 4.37
CA ALA A 107 9.01 11.55 3.40
C ALA A 107 8.03 10.37 3.31
N THR A 108 7.57 9.85 4.46
CA THR A 108 6.59 8.76 4.49
C THR A 108 5.26 9.15 3.86
N ALA A 109 4.74 10.34 4.18
CA ALA A 109 3.52 10.85 3.59
C ALA A 109 3.64 10.95 2.06
N ALA A 110 4.77 11.47 1.56
CA ALA A 110 5.03 11.59 0.13
C ALA A 110 5.18 10.22 -0.56
N PHE A 111 5.75 9.21 0.11
CA PHE A 111 5.78 7.84 -0.40
C PHE A 111 4.37 7.25 -0.50
N ASN A 112 3.59 7.33 0.58
CA ASN A 112 2.23 6.78 0.65
C ASN A 112 1.29 7.46 -0.35
N GLU A 113 1.45 8.77 -0.59
CA GLU A 113 0.72 9.51 -1.63
C GLU A 113 0.92 8.88 -3.01
N ILE A 114 2.17 8.60 -3.40
CA ILE A 114 2.48 7.99 -4.70
C ILE A 114 1.98 6.55 -4.78
N MET A 115 2.07 5.78 -3.69
CA MET A 115 1.58 4.40 -3.63
C MET A 115 0.06 4.31 -3.82
N ALA A 116 -0.69 5.31 -3.34
CA ALA A 116 -2.15 5.36 -3.47
C ALA A 116 -2.67 5.84 -4.83
N GLN A 117 -1.78 6.26 -5.74
CA GLN A 117 -2.19 6.68 -7.07
C GLN A 117 -2.70 5.51 -7.90
N GLN A 118 -3.77 5.75 -8.66
CA GLN A 118 -4.34 4.76 -9.57
C GLN A 118 -3.31 4.26 -10.60
N PHE A 119 -3.42 2.98 -10.96
CA PHE A 119 -2.76 2.39 -12.12
C PHE A 119 -3.61 2.69 -13.35
N VAL A 120 -3.18 3.72 -14.08
CA VAL A 120 -3.79 4.13 -15.36
C VAL A 120 -3.14 3.44 -16.57
N ALA A 121 -1.98 2.81 -16.38
CA ALA A 121 -1.28 2.10 -17.43
C ALA A 121 -1.89 0.71 -17.66
N ASN A 122 -2.14 0.37 -18.92
CA ASN A 122 -2.45 -0.97 -19.42
C ASN A 122 -3.36 -1.84 -18.52
N PRO A 123 -4.61 -1.43 -18.26
CA PRO A 123 -5.53 -2.18 -17.39
C PRO A 123 -5.73 -3.65 -17.81
N ALA A 124 -5.49 -3.99 -19.08
CA ALA A 124 -5.53 -5.35 -19.60
C ALA A 124 -4.45 -6.30 -19.03
N LEU A 125 -3.40 -5.76 -18.37
CA LEU A 125 -2.36 -6.56 -17.71
C LEU A 125 -2.81 -7.08 -16.34
N TYR A 126 -3.91 -6.58 -15.79
CA TYR A 126 -4.32 -6.83 -14.41
C TYR A 126 -5.68 -7.52 -14.33
N ASN A 127 -5.85 -8.35 -13.31
CA ASN A 127 -7.16 -8.79 -12.83
C ASN A 127 -7.58 -7.91 -11.64
N ASP A 128 -6.66 -7.73 -10.70
CA ASP A 128 -6.85 -6.92 -9.51
C ASP A 128 -5.50 -6.32 -9.06
N VAL A 129 -5.51 -5.02 -8.77
CA VAL A 129 -4.38 -4.33 -8.14
C VAL A 129 -4.97 -3.55 -6.98
N ARG A 130 -4.51 -3.85 -5.77
CA ARG A 130 -5.00 -3.22 -4.54
C ARG A 130 -3.90 -2.52 -3.78
N LEU A 131 -4.27 -1.45 -3.12
CA LEU A 131 -3.50 -0.89 -2.00
C LEU A 131 -3.99 -1.53 -0.72
N PHE A 132 -3.10 -2.09 0.09
CA PHE A 132 -3.33 -2.33 1.51
C PHE A 132 -2.77 -1.14 2.31
N ASP A 133 -3.66 -0.40 2.95
CA ASP A 133 -3.33 0.80 3.72
C ASP A 133 -2.82 0.44 5.12
N PHE A 134 -1.58 -0.01 5.16
CA PHE A 134 -0.85 -0.30 6.39
C PHE A 134 -0.62 0.95 7.24
N ALA A 135 -0.53 2.14 6.63
CA ALA A 135 -0.45 3.41 7.33
C ALA A 135 -1.70 3.66 8.18
N ALA A 136 -2.89 3.50 7.59
CA ALA A 136 -4.15 3.65 8.31
C ALA A 136 -4.33 2.60 9.41
N LEU A 137 -4.00 1.33 9.11
CA LEU A 137 -4.05 0.25 10.10
C LEU A 137 -3.13 0.53 11.29
N SER A 138 -1.88 0.90 11.02
CA SER A 138 -0.89 1.20 12.06
C SER A 138 -1.27 2.45 12.85
N GLY A 139 -1.79 3.48 12.19
CA GLY A 139 -2.29 4.69 12.85
C GLY A 139 -3.43 4.39 13.81
N GLY A 140 -4.35 3.50 13.43
CA GLY A 140 -5.41 3.02 14.32
C GLY A 140 -4.86 2.29 15.55
N LEU A 141 -3.88 1.41 15.36
CA LEU A 141 -3.24 0.68 16.46
C LEU A 141 -2.46 1.59 17.41
N LEU A 142 -1.80 2.62 16.88
CA LEU A 142 -1.10 3.63 17.69
C LEU A 142 -2.08 4.52 18.48
N ALA A 143 -3.27 4.78 17.93
CA ALA A 143 -4.29 5.59 18.58
C ALA A 143 -5.05 4.84 19.69
N ASP A 144 -5.28 3.53 19.51
CA ASP A 144 -5.92 2.67 20.51
C ASP A 144 -5.16 1.33 20.67
N PRO A 145 -3.97 1.33 21.29
CA PRO A 145 -3.18 0.11 21.45
C PRO A 145 -3.80 -0.86 22.46
N GLY A 146 -4.64 -0.34 23.38
CA GLY A 146 -5.28 -1.12 24.44
C GLY A 146 -6.23 -2.19 23.92
N ALA A 147 -6.89 -1.94 22.79
CA ALA A 147 -7.73 -2.92 22.10
C ALA A 147 -6.97 -4.21 21.70
N ALA A 148 -5.65 -4.10 21.51
CA ALA A 148 -4.76 -5.22 21.18
C ALA A 148 -3.97 -5.75 22.40
N GLY A 149 -4.22 -5.23 23.60
CA GLY A 149 -3.43 -5.57 24.79
C GLY A 149 -2.01 -4.97 24.80
N ILE A 150 -1.73 -4.03 23.89
CA ILE A 150 -0.45 -3.31 23.82
C ILE A 150 -0.50 -2.12 24.79
N THR A 151 0.54 -1.95 25.59
CA THR A 151 0.65 -0.87 26.58
C THR A 151 1.83 0.05 26.35
N ASN A 152 2.81 -0.37 25.53
CA ASN A 152 3.96 0.45 25.15
C ASN A 152 4.04 0.51 23.63
N VAL A 153 3.96 1.72 23.07
CA VAL A 153 4.04 1.96 21.62
C VAL A 153 5.28 2.77 21.22
N THR A 154 6.22 2.96 22.14
CA THR A 154 7.33 3.91 21.99
C THR A 154 8.68 3.22 22.06
N ASP A 155 8.84 2.30 23.00
CA ASP A 155 10.13 1.65 23.26
C ASP A 155 10.26 0.37 22.43
N ALA A 156 11.50 0.05 22.04
CA ALA A 156 11.85 -1.25 21.51
C ALA A 156 11.95 -2.28 22.64
N CYS A 157 11.25 -3.42 22.52
CA CYS A 157 11.31 -4.47 23.52
C CYS A 157 12.74 -5.00 23.73
N LEU A 158 13.50 -5.26 22.66
CA LEU A 158 14.89 -5.74 22.71
C LEU A 158 15.84 -4.84 23.51
N SER A 159 15.57 -3.53 23.53
CA SER A 159 16.35 -2.54 24.27
C SER A 159 15.82 -2.28 25.68
N THR A 160 14.74 -2.95 26.09
CA THR A 160 14.06 -2.74 27.37
C THR A 160 14.19 -3.98 28.26
N LEU A 161 15.01 -3.89 29.31
CA LEU A 161 15.28 -5.02 30.22
C LEU A 161 14.00 -5.61 30.83
N ALA A 162 13.05 -4.76 31.23
CA ALA A 162 11.77 -5.20 31.78
C ALA A 162 10.92 -6.00 30.76
N CYS A 163 11.09 -5.73 29.45
CA CYS A 163 10.41 -6.48 28.40
C CYS A 163 11.02 -7.88 28.24
N ILE A 164 12.35 -7.93 28.04
CA ILE A 164 13.08 -9.19 27.75
C ILE A 164 13.11 -10.12 28.97
N ALA A 165 13.43 -9.59 30.14
CA ALA A 165 13.47 -10.39 31.36
C ALA A 165 12.07 -10.71 31.91
N GLY A 166 11.08 -9.87 31.60
CA GLY A 166 9.72 -9.99 32.12
C GLY A 166 8.74 -10.71 31.20
N GLY A 167 9.17 -11.15 30.01
CA GLY A 167 8.30 -11.83 29.04
C GLY A 167 7.14 -10.96 28.53
N GLN A 168 7.38 -9.65 28.32
CA GLN A 168 6.34 -8.69 27.99
C GLN A 168 6.30 -8.30 26.51
N ALA A 169 6.88 -9.10 25.61
CA ALA A 169 6.99 -8.78 24.19
C ALA A 169 5.63 -8.42 23.55
N ASP A 170 4.56 -9.09 23.97
CA ASP A 170 3.19 -8.85 23.47
C ASP A 170 2.61 -7.49 23.92
N ARG A 171 3.18 -6.87 24.96
CA ARG A 171 2.75 -5.56 25.48
C ARG A 171 3.46 -4.39 24.81
N PHE A 172 4.51 -4.65 24.04
CA PHE A 172 5.29 -3.65 23.31
C PHE A 172 4.95 -3.74 21.83
N LEU A 173 4.55 -2.63 21.21
CA LEU A 173 4.26 -2.60 19.78
C LEU A 173 5.48 -2.97 18.95
N PHE A 174 6.66 -2.47 19.35
CA PHE A 174 7.91 -2.66 18.65
C PHE A 174 8.76 -3.75 19.32
N TRP A 175 9.15 -4.75 18.53
CA TRP A 175 10.09 -5.78 18.97
C TRP A 175 11.50 -5.20 19.06
N ASP A 176 11.95 -4.56 17.98
CA ASP A 176 13.21 -3.84 17.88
C ASP A 176 12.97 -2.37 17.53
N SER A 177 13.97 -1.65 16.99
CA SER A 177 13.82 -0.22 16.73
C SER A 177 12.92 0.13 15.54
N VAL A 178 12.49 -0.83 14.72
CA VAL A 178 11.64 -0.58 13.54
C VAL A 178 10.55 -1.62 13.32
N HIS A 179 10.72 -2.86 13.77
CA HIS A 179 9.82 -3.96 13.48
C HIS A 179 8.74 -4.11 14.56
N PRO A 180 7.48 -4.33 14.16
CA PRO A 180 6.39 -4.61 15.09
C PRO A 180 6.54 -6.00 15.73
N ASN A 181 5.87 -6.21 16.86
CA ASN A 181 5.83 -7.49 17.54
C ASN A 181 4.88 -8.51 16.86
N GLY A 182 4.81 -9.72 17.43
CA GLY A 182 3.94 -10.80 16.94
C GLY A 182 2.44 -10.46 16.97
N VAL A 183 1.99 -9.72 18.00
CA VAL A 183 0.58 -9.28 18.11
C VAL A 183 0.20 -8.37 16.95
N ALA A 184 1.00 -7.34 16.69
CA ALA A 184 0.79 -6.42 15.59
C ALA A 184 0.88 -7.13 14.23
N HIS A 185 1.82 -8.05 14.04
CA HIS A 185 1.87 -8.88 12.84
C HIS A 185 0.61 -9.74 12.64
N SER A 186 0.02 -10.28 13.72
CA SER A 186 -1.25 -11.01 13.64
C SER A 186 -2.39 -10.10 13.17
N LEU A 187 -2.48 -8.87 13.70
CA LEU A 187 -3.50 -7.90 13.30
C LEU A 187 -3.38 -7.52 11.81
N ILE A 188 -2.17 -7.35 11.30
CA ILE A 188 -1.92 -7.12 9.87
C ILE A 188 -2.43 -8.31 9.05
N ALA A 189 -2.10 -9.53 9.48
CA ALA A 189 -2.53 -10.74 8.78
C ALA A 189 -4.06 -10.92 8.81
N ASP A 190 -4.71 -10.60 9.93
CA ASP A 190 -6.17 -10.60 10.06
C ASP A 190 -6.84 -9.58 9.13
N ALA A 191 -6.35 -8.34 9.13
CA ALA A 191 -6.86 -7.30 8.24
C ALA A 191 -6.73 -7.72 6.77
N PHE A 192 -5.59 -8.31 6.39
CA PHE A 192 -5.36 -8.80 5.04
C PHE A 192 -6.32 -9.93 4.65
N ARG A 193 -6.54 -10.91 5.54
CA ARG A 193 -7.50 -12.02 5.31
C ARG A 193 -8.94 -11.54 5.16
N GLN A 194 -9.31 -10.49 5.88
CA GLN A 194 -10.65 -9.92 5.87
C GLN A 194 -10.89 -8.96 4.68
N GLY A 195 -9.84 -8.63 3.92
CA GLY A 195 -9.90 -7.58 2.89
C GLY A 195 -10.08 -6.18 3.48
N ALA A 196 -9.84 -6.00 4.78
CA ALA A 196 -9.90 -4.72 5.45
C ALA A 196 -8.71 -3.84 5.04
N ASN A 197 -8.89 -2.52 5.03
CA ASN A 197 -7.90 -1.55 4.59
C ASN A 197 -7.40 -1.78 3.15
N GLN A 198 -8.21 -2.41 2.30
CA GLN A 198 -7.87 -2.62 0.89
C GLN A 198 -8.72 -1.74 -0.02
N SER A 199 -8.06 -1.03 -0.93
CA SER A 199 -8.70 -0.24 -1.99
C SER A 199 -8.21 -0.68 -3.35
N SER A 200 -9.10 -0.83 -4.34
CA SER A 200 -8.68 -1.09 -5.72
C SER A 200 -7.96 0.14 -6.29
N LEU A 201 -6.82 -0.09 -6.93
CA LEU A 201 -6.02 0.92 -7.62
C LEU A 201 -6.24 0.91 -9.13
N LEU A 202 -7.07 0.01 -9.66
CA LEU A 202 -7.41 0.02 -11.07
C LEU A 202 -8.34 1.20 -11.38
N VAL A 203 -8.25 1.70 -12.61
CA VAL A 203 -9.19 2.72 -13.10
C VAL A 203 -10.59 2.17 -12.96
N SER A 204 -11.38 2.75 -12.04
CA SER A 204 -12.80 2.49 -12.01
C SER A 204 -13.41 3.02 -13.31
N PRO A 205 -14.14 2.21 -14.09
CA PRO A 205 -14.86 2.75 -15.24
C PRO A 205 -15.77 3.87 -14.72
N VAL A 206 -15.47 5.10 -15.10
CA VAL A 206 -16.25 6.28 -14.72
C VAL A 206 -17.69 6.02 -15.17
N PRO A 207 -18.69 5.99 -14.27
CA PRO A 207 -20.08 5.98 -14.70
C PRO A 207 -20.31 7.28 -15.47
N LEU A 208 -20.55 7.20 -16.78
CA LEU A 208 -20.74 8.37 -17.64
C LEU A 208 -21.89 9.25 -17.12
N PRO A 209 -21.65 10.49 -16.65
CA PRO A 209 -22.71 11.47 -16.44
C PRO A 209 -22.70 12.43 -17.63
N ALA A 210 -23.39 12.04 -18.71
CA ALA A 210 -23.87 12.95 -19.77
C ALA A 210 -24.82 12.22 -20.75
N GLY A 211 -24.59 10.93 -20.99
CA GLY A 211 -25.46 10.12 -21.86
C GLY A 211 -26.89 9.97 -21.33
N ALA A 212 -27.05 9.83 -20.01
CA ALA A 212 -28.35 9.69 -19.36
C ALA A 212 -29.19 10.98 -19.45
N TRP A 213 -28.58 12.15 -19.30
CA TRP A 213 -29.26 13.45 -19.44
C TRP A 213 -29.62 13.74 -20.89
N SER A 214 -28.76 13.39 -21.85
CA SER A 214 -29.06 13.48 -23.29
C SER A 214 -30.19 12.52 -23.70
N LEU A 215 -30.25 11.32 -23.13
CA LEU A 215 -31.33 10.36 -23.37
C LEU A 215 -32.66 10.84 -22.78
N LEU A 216 -32.65 11.40 -21.56
CA LEU A 216 -33.83 11.99 -20.92
C LEU A 216 -34.33 13.23 -21.68
N ALA A 217 -33.44 14.09 -22.17
CA ALA A 217 -33.79 15.23 -23.01
C ALA A 217 -34.39 14.80 -24.36
N ALA A 218 -33.84 13.75 -24.98
CA ALA A 218 -34.39 13.19 -26.21
C ALA A 218 -35.79 12.57 -26.01
N LEU A 219 -36.01 11.85 -24.90
CA LEU A 219 -37.31 11.29 -24.55
C LEU A 219 -38.36 12.38 -24.24
N ALA A 220 -37.97 13.45 -23.54
CA ALA A 220 -38.83 14.60 -23.27
C ALA A 220 -39.22 15.35 -24.56
N ALA A 221 -38.28 15.53 -25.49
CA ALA A 221 -38.53 16.14 -26.79
C ALA A 221 -39.51 15.31 -27.64
N LEU A 222 -39.36 13.98 -27.66
CA LEU A 222 -40.29 13.07 -28.34
C LEU A 222 -41.71 13.11 -27.73
N GLY A 223 -41.82 13.21 -26.41
CA GLY A 223 -43.10 13.37 -25.71
C GLY A 223 -43.83 14.67 -26.06
N ALA A 224 -43.09 15.79 -26.13
CA ALA A 224 -43.64 17.10 -26.50
C ALA A 224 -44.14 17.15 -27.96
N VAL A 225 -43.42 16.51 -28.88
CA VAL A 225 -43.84 16.39 -30.30
C VAL A 225 -45.08 15.50 -30.43
N GLY A 226 -45.21 14.45 -29.63
CA GLY A 226 -46.42 13.62 -29.56
C GLY A 226 -47.66 14.39 -29.07
N ALA A 227 -47.50 15.19 -28.01
CA ALA A 227 -48.59 16.02 -27.46
C ALA A 227 -49.04 17.13 -28.42
N ALA A 228 -48.11 17.77 -29.13
CA ALA A 228 -48.42 18.81 -30.12
C ALA A 228 -49.16 18.28 -31.36
N ARG A 229 -49.01 16.98 -31.69
CA ARG A 229 -49.74 16.34 -32.79
C ARG A 229 -51.18 15.97 -32.43
N ASN A 230 -51.45 15.62 -31.18
CA ASN A 230 -52.81 15.33 -30.70
C ASN A 230 -53.67 16.59 -30.48
N GLY A 231 -53.06 17.75 -30.19
CA GLY A 231 -53.77 19.02 -30.04
C GLY A 231 -54.20 19.70 -31.36
N ARG A 232 -53.92 19.08 -32.52
CA ARG A 232 -54.22 19.61 -33.86
C ARG A 232 -55.32 18.83 -34.61
N MET A 233 -55.95 17.84 -33.96
CA MET A 233 -57.05 17.04 -34.53
C MET A 233 -58.43 17.35 -33.90
N VAL A 234 -58.68 18.61 -33.55
CA VAL A 234 -60.02 19.12 -33.19
C VAL A 234 -60.33 20.34 -34.04
#